data_AF-A0A2M8U219-F1
#
_entry.id   AF-A0A2M8U219-F1
#
_cell.length_a   1.000
_cell.length_b   1.000
_cell.length_c   1.000
_cell.angle_alpha   90.00
_cell.angle_beta   90.00
_cell.angle_gamma   90.00
#
_symmetry.space_group_name_H-M   'P 1'
#
loop_
_entity.id
_entity.type
_entity.pdbx_description
1 polymer ?
#
loop_
_entity_poly.entity_id
_entity_poly.type
_entity_poly.pdbx_seq_one_letter_code
_entity_poly.pdbx_strand_id
1 'polypeptide(L)' 'MSLSQIITQIESRPDFAFIKDIDWDDGRYEVQYRTRDGRDRTLKVDPRTGRPVEGALPTVHWPKS' A
#
# COMPACT_ATOMS: atom_id res chain seq x y z
N MET A 1 0.70 14.16 5.81
CA MET A 1 2.05 13.57 5.62
C MET A 1 2.38 13.58 4.15
N SER A 2 3.66 13.70 3.79
CA SER A 2 4.06 13.55 2.39
C SER A 2 3.98 12.07 1.98
N LEU A 3 3.84 11.82 0.67
CA LEU A 3 3.94 10.46 0.13
C LEU A 3 5.25 9.79 0.56
N SER A 4 6.38 10.50 0.48
CA SER A 4 7.68 9.96 0.91
C SER A 4 7.66 9.43 2.35
N GLN A 5 7.02 10.13 3.29
CA GLN A 5 6.93 9.66 4.68
C GLN A 5 5.99 8.44 4.84
N ILE A 6 4.98 8.31 3.99
CA ILE A 6 4.12 7.11 3.95
C ILE A 6 4.92 5.92 3.43
N ILE A 7 5.71 6.11 2.38
CA ILE A 7 6.57 5.08 1.78
C ILE A 7 7.62 4.61 2.78
N THR A 8 8.31 5.53 3.46
CA THR A 8 9.29 5.17 4.51
C THR A 8 8.66 4.31 5.60
N GLN A 9 7.41 4.57 6.01
CA GLN A 9 6.72 3.73 6.98
C GLN A 9 6.45 2.32 6.45
N ILE A 10 6.06 2.18 5.18
CA ILE A 10 5.83 0.87 4.55
C ILE A 10 7.14 0.09 4.40
N GLU A 11 8.20 0.74 3.94
CA GLU A 11 9.54 0.15 3.78
C GLU A 11 10.15 -0.32 5.11
N SER A 12 9.78 0.32 6.23
CA SER A 12 10.23 -0.07 7.56
C SER A 12 9.62 -1.38 8.08
N ARG A 13 8.61 -1.94 7.41
CA ARG A 13 7.94 -3.18 7.84
C ARG A 13 8.89 -4.38 7.71
N PRO A 14 8.90 -5.29 8.70
CA PRO A 14 9.86 -6.40 8.74
C PRO A 14 9.71 -7.38 7.56
N ASP A 15 8.49 -7.50 7.02
CA ASP A 15 8.15 -8.37 5.90
C ASP A 15 8.24 -7.68 4.53
N PHE A 16 8.58 -6.39 4.46
CA PHE A 16 8.69 -5.65 3.20
C PHE A 16 9.79 -6.21 2.29
N ALA A 17 9.47 -6.35 1.00
CA ALA A 17 10.43 -6.63 -0.07
C ALA A 17 10.59 -5.43 -1.02
N PHE A 18 9.53 -5.03 -1.73
CA PHE A 18 9.53 -3.87 -2.63
C PHE A 18 8.11 -3.35 -2.89
N ILE A 19 8.00 -2.08 -3.29
CA ILE A 19 6.76 -1.48 -3.76
C ILE A 19 6.50 -1.90 -5.21
N LYS A 20 5.27 -2.32 -5.47
CA LYS A 20 4.81 -2.75 -6.79
C LYS A 20 4.11 -1.62 -7.53
N ASP A 21 3.24 -0.89 -6.83
CA ASP A 21 2.47 0.21 -7.40
C ASP A 21 2.02 1.21 -6.34
N ILE A 22 1.77 2.45 -6.75
CA ILE A 22 1.21 3.53 -5.93
C ILE A 22 0.19 4.27 -6.79
N ASP A 23 -1.08 4.22 -6.37
CA ASP A 23 -2.17 4.93 -7.02
C ASP A 23 -2.83 5.96 -6.10
N TRP A 24 -3.53 6.93 -6.68
CA TRP A 24 -4.35 7.89 -5.96
C TRP A 24 -5.82 7.73 -6.34
N ASP A 25 -6.62 7.29 -5.37
CA ASP A 25 -8.03 7.04 -5.54
C ASP A 25 -8.82 7.46 -4.29
N ASP A 26 -10.01 8.02 -4.48
CA ASP A 26 -10.91 8.47 -3.40
C ASP A 26 -10.24 9.30 -2.29
N GLY A 27 -9.30 10.17 -2.67
CA GLY A 27 -8.58 11.04 -1.73
C GLY A 27 -7.56 10.31 -0.85
N ARG A 28 -7.14 9.12 -1.25
CA ARG A 28 -6.21 8.24 -0.52
C ARG A 28 -5.12 7.72 -1.45
N TYR A 29 -3.99 7.34 -0.86
CA TYR A 29 -3.01 6.53 -1.57
C TYR A 29 -3.38 5.06 -1.46
N GLU A 30 -3.43 4.35 -2.58
CA GLU A 30 -3.40 2.90 -2.61
C GLU A 30 -1.97 2.43 -2.89
N VAL A 31 -1.31 1.84 -1.90
CA VAL A 31 0.06 1.33 -2.03
C VAL A 31 0.04 -0.19 -2.09
N GLN A 32 0.51 -0.73 -3.20
CA GLN A 32 0.71 -2.16 -3.38
C GLN A 32 2.18 -2.50 -3.13
N TYR A 33 2.46 -3.43 -2.23
CA TYR A 33 3.81 -3.91 -1.96
C TYR A 33 3.88 -5.44 -1.88
N ARG A 34 5.06 -5.96 -2.22
CA ARG A 34 5.40 -7.38 -2.12
C ARG A 34 6.06 -7.64 -0.77
N THR A 35 5.70 -8.74 -0.12
CA THR A 35 6.35 -9.23 1.09
C THR A 35 7.47 -10.23 0.77
N ARG A 36 8.40 -10.43 1.72
CA ARG A 36 9.53 -11.37 1.58
C ARG A 36 9.10 -12.82 1.42
N ASP A 37 7.92 -13.18 1.91
CA ASP A 37 7.32 -14.52 1.71
C ASP A 37 6.53 -14.64 0.40
N GLY A 38 6.61 -13.64 -0.48
CA GLY A 38 6.06 -13.70 -1.82
C GLY A 38 4.54 -13.44 -1.89
N ARG A 39 3.98 -12.64 -0.97
CA ARG A 39 2.57 -12.22 -1.04
C ARG A 39 2.46 -10.76 -1.45
N ASP A 40 1.38 -10.44 -2.14
CA ASP A 40 1.02 -9.05 -2.44
C ASP A 40 0.13 -8.51 -1.32
N ARG A 41 0.32 -7.23 -1.00
CA ARG A 41 -0.43 -6.48 0.00
C ARG A 41 -0.83 -5.14 -0.58
N THR A 42 -2.08 -4.77 -0.36
CA THR A 42 -2.63 -3.47 -0.74
C THR A 42 -2.99 -2.71 0.53
N LEU A 43 -2.57 -1.44 0.62
CA LEU A 43 -2.89 -0.54 1.71
C LEU A 43 -3.54 0.72 1.16
N LYS A 44 -4.75 1.03 1.62
CA LYS A 44 -5.32 2.38 1.47
C LYS A 44 -4.85 3.23 2.65
N VAL A 45 -4.22 4.37 2.37
CA VAL A 45 -3.59 5.23 3.37
C VAL A 45 -4.21 6.62 3.33
N ASP A 46 -4.65 7.10 4.50
CA ASP A 46 -5.08 8.49 4.66
C ASP A 46 -3.86 9.43 4.59
N PRO A 47 -3.78 10.35 3.60
CA PRO A 47 -2.60 11.20 3.43
C PRO A 47 -2.46 12.24 4.54
N ARG A 48 -3.54 12.56 5.28
CA ARG A 48 -3.51 13.52 6.40
C ARG A 48 -2.80 12.90 7.59
N THR A 49 -3.07 11.63 7.88
CA THR A 49 -2.59 10.94 9.08
C THR A 49 -1.48 9.93 8.85
N GLY A 50 -1.27 9.48 7.61
CA GLY A 50 -0.36 8.38 7.27
C GLY A 50 -0.82 7.00 7.74
N ARG A 51 -2.03 6.88 8.30
CA ARG A 51 -2.55 5.62 8.84
C ARG A 51 -3.24 4.79 7.75
N PRO A 52 -3.05 3.46 7.75
CA PRO A 52 -3.89 2.57 6.96
C PRO A 52 -5.35 2.70 7.42
N VAL A 53 -6.29 2.70 6.47
CA VAL A 53 -7.71 2.52 6.80
C VAL A 53 -7.98 1.02 6.89
N GLU A 54 -8.44 0.56 8.06
CA GLU A 54 -8.79 -0.84 8.28
C GLU A 54 -10.03 -1.20 7.44
N GLY A 55 -10.01 -2.35 6.75
CA GLY A 55 -11.13 -2.83 5.93
C GLY A 55 -10.93 -2.83 4.41
N ALA A 56 -9.79 -2.38 3.89
CA ALA A 56 -9.40 -2.66 2.51
C ALA A 56 -8.99 -4.15 2.37
N LEU A 57 -9.99 -5.04 2.37
CA LEU A 57 -9.81 -6.42 1.93
C LEU A 57 -9.16 -6.44 0.54
N PRO A 58 -8.43 -7.52 0.20
CA PRO A 58 -7.96 -7.72 -1.15
C PRO A 58 -9.17 -7.97 -2.06
N THR A 59 -9.72 -6.91 -2.66
CA THR A 59 -10.49 -7.11 -3.88
C THR A 59 -9.48 -7.50 -4.95
N VAL A 60 -9.24 -8.79 -5.07
CA VAL A 60 -8.52 -9.36 -6.21
C VAL A 60 -9.34 -9.03 -7.46
N HIS A 61 -8.99 -7.95 -8.13
CA HIS A 61 -9.30 -7.75 -9.53
C HIS A 61 -8.00 -7.79 -10.32
N TRP A 62 -7.52 -9.01 -10.57
CA TRP A 62 -6.77 -9.29 -11.78
C TRP A 62 -7.54 -10.39 -12.54
N PRO A 63 -7.87 -10.18 -13.84
CA PRO A 63 -6.87 -9.84 -14.85
C PRO A 63 -7.17 -8.61 -15.71
N LYS A 64 -6.14 -7.84 -16.05
CA LYS A 64 -6.12 -7.10 -17.32
C LYS A 64 -4.96 -7.59 -18.19
N SER A 65 -5.31 -8.52 -19.09
CA SER A 65 -4.62 -8.86 -20.35
C SER A 65 -3.11 -8.98 -20.34
#